data_AF-A0A1B7W507-F1
#
_entry.id   AF-A0A1B7W507-F1
#
_cell.length_a   1.000
_cell.length_b   1.000
_cell.length_c   1.000
_cell.angle_alpha   90.00
_cell.angle_beta   90.00
_cell.angle_gamma   90.00
#
_symmetry.space_group_name_H-M   'P 1'
#
loop_
_entity.id
_entity.type
_entity.pdbx_description
1 polymer ?
#
loop_
_entity_poly.entity_id
_entity_poly.type
_entity_poly.pdbx_seq_one_letter_code
_entity_poly.pdbx_strand_id
1 'polypeptide(L)'
;MSDIVFPAVGARTRSYAEGVFKGFAQRHKIINDDYPAGALVMKQVLPRGSKMLPTWEGPYMVILRSRSGGYVLRDTLNEELVHKVPASQLRLVSYEGTLSPDSFEVDHVVSHRGNPGRREYLIRWKGFSADDDSWVGERDINTLGCITEYWDVRRGKKTAEAQVADRGDSPRARKRAAVEPAGLAARPPVTQAASKRTRGSRR
;
A
#
# COMPACT_ATOMS: atom_id res chain seq x y z
N MET A 1 -44.99 -16.88 38.56
CA MET A 1 -44.99 -15.49 38.04
C MET A 1 -45.12 -15.58 36.52
N SER A 2 -46.12 -14.93 35.94
CA SER A 2 -46.29 -14.88 34.48
C SER A 2 -46.14 -13.41 34.03
N ASP A 3 -45.02 -13.07 33.41
CA ASP A 3 -44.78 -11.73 32.87
C ASP A 3 -45.61 -11.52 31.60
N ILE A 4 -46.83 -10.99 31.80
CA ILE A 4 -47.73 -10.59 30.71
C ILE A 4 -47.23 -9.27 30.12
N VAL A 5 -46.17 -9.34 29.31
CA VAL A 5 -45.72 -8.22 28.49
C VAL A 5 -46.63 -8.12 27.26
N PHE A 6 -47.46 -7.07 27.21
CA PHE A 6 -48.31 -6.79 26.05
C PHE A 6 -47.47 -6.77 24.76
N PRO A 7 -47.84 -7.52 23.69
CA PRO A 7 -47.04 -7.61 22.47
C PRO A 7 -46.72 -6.24 21.83
N ALA A 8 -47.65 -5.28 21.93
CA ALA A 8 -47.46 -3.90 21.48
C ALA A 8 -46.37 -3.15 22.26
N VAL A 9 -46.23 -3.39 23.57
CA VAL A 9 -45.16 -2.80 24.38
C VAL A 9 -43.82 -3.46 24.03
N GLY A 10 -43.79 -4.79 23.88
CA GLY A 10 -42.61 -5.50 23.42
C GLY A 10 -42.11 -5.02 22.05
N ALA A 11 -43.02 -4.81 21.09
CA ALA A 11 -42.70 -4.27 19.77
C ALA A 11 -42.19 -2.83 19.83
N ARG A 12 -42.82 -1.96 20.65
CA ARG A 12 -42.42 -0.56 20.82
C ARG A 12 -41.07 -0.41 21.52
N THR A 13 -40.79 -1.23 22.53
CA THR A 13 -39.49 -1.24 23.21
C THR A 13 -38.38 -1.76 22.28
N ARG A 14 -38.64 -2.78 21.46
CA ARG A 14 -37.69 -3.25 20.44
C ARG A 14 -37.38 -2.18 19.40
N SER A 15 -38.40 -1.57 18.76
CA SER A 15 -38.16 -0.56 17.73
C SER A 15 -37.48 0.70 18.28
N TYR A 16 -37.76 1.09 19.52
CA TYR A 16 -37.02 2.15 20.21
C TYR A 16 -35.56 1.75 20.46
N ALA A 17 -35.31 0.54 20.98
CA ALA A 17 -33.96 0.03 21.22
C ALA A 17 -33.16 -0.12 19.92
N GLU A 18 -33.77 -0.58 18.83
CA GLU A 18 -33.19 -0.65 17.48
C GLU A 18 -32.84 0.74 16.94
N GLY A 19 -33.70 1.73 17.13
CA GLY A 19 -33.44 3.12 16.76
C GLY A 19 -32.26 3.74 17.51
N VAL A 20 -32.22 3.52 18.84
CA VAL A 20 -31.09 3.94 19.69
C VAL A 20 -29.80 3.21 19.28
N PHE A 21 -29.86 1.89 19.08
CA PHE A 21 -28.72 1.08 18.64
C PHE A 21 -28.20 1.51 17.27
N LYS A 22 -29.08 1.79 16.30
CA LYS A 22 -28.68 2.29 14.97
C LYS A 22 -27.96 3.63 15.06
N GLY A 23 -28.48 4.56 15.87
CA GLY A 23 -27.82 5.85 16.14
C GLY A 23 -26.52 5.74 16.94
N PHE A 24 -26.35 4.68 17.73
CA PHE A 24 -25.11 4.37 18.46
C PHE A 24 -24.08 3.72 17.52
N ALA A 25 -24.45 2.68 16.77
CA ALA A 25 -23.60 1.98 15.82
C ALA A 25 -23.02 2.90 14.75
N GLN A 26 -23.82 3.83 14.22
CA GLN A 26 -23.37 4.87 13.28
C GLN A 26 -22.31 5.81 13.89
N ARG A 27 -22.47 6.23 15.16
CA ARG A 27 -21.51 7.11 15.84
C ARG A 27 -20.22 6.39 16.22
N HIS A 28 -20.32 5.15 16.68
CA HIS A 28 -19.20 4.41 17.25
C HIS A 28 -18.47 3.51 16.25
N LYS A 29 -18.90 3.48 14.97
CA LYS A 29 -18.34 2.63 13.90
C LYS A 29 -18.15 1.19 14.36
N ILE A 30 -19.19 0.64 14.99
CA ILE A 30 -19.17 -0.75 15.49
C ILE A 30 -18.97 -1.67 14.29
N ILE A 31 -17.95 -2.52 14.37
CA ILE A 31 -17.73 -3.55 13.36
C ILE A 31 -18.87 -4.57 13.54
N ASN A 32 -19.68 -4.73 12.50
CA ASN A 32 -20.82 -5.66 12.53
C ASN A 32 -20.36 -7.11 12.42
N ASP A 33 -19.24 -7.32 11.71
CA ASP A 33 -18.60 -8.61 11.51
C ASP A 33 -17.58 -8.88 12.63
N ASP A 34 -17.55 -10.11 13.13
CA ASP A 34 -16.57 -10.54 14.12
C ASP A 34 -15.16 -10.60 13.52
N TYR A 35 -14.13 -10.39 14.35
CA TYR A 35 -12.74 -10.54 13.90
C TYR A 35 -12.45 -12.02 13.57
N PRO A 36 -12.04 -12.36 12.33
CA PRO A 36 -11.77 -13.74 11.97
C PRO A 36 -10.52 -14.27 12.68
N ALA A 37 -10.46 -15.59 12.88
CA ALA A 37 -9.26 -16.24 13.39
C ALA A 37 -8.09 -16.03 12.41
N GLY A 38 -6.90 -15.77 12.95
CA GLY A 38 -5.71 -15.37 12.19
C GLY A 38 -5.60 -13.86 11.92
N ALA A 39 -6.67 -13.07 12.09
CA ALA A 39 -6.61 -11.63 11.84
C ALA A 39 -5.63 -10.91 12.78
N LEU A 40 -4.96 -9.88 12.26
CA LEU A 40 -4.10 -9.01 13.07
C LEU A 40 -4.90 -7.86 13.66
N VAL A 41 -4.83 -7.72 14.98
CA VAL A 41 -5.53 -6.70 15.75
C VAL A 41 -4.58 -5.98 16.71
N MET A 42 -4.73 -4.66 16.84
CA MET A 42 -4.12 -3.92 17.94
C MET A 42 -5.02 -3.97 19.18
N LYS A 43 -4.40 -4.10 20.35
CA LYS A 43 -5.07 -4.10 21.66
C LYS A 43 -4.97 -2.73 22.32
N GLN A 44 -6.06 -2.23 22.90
CA GLN A 44 -6.05 -0.97 23.66
C GLN A 44 -5.50 -1.18 25.08
N VAL A 45 -4.62 -0.28 25.52
CA VAL A 45 -4.09 -0.31 26.89
C VAL A 45 -4.99 0.48 27.84
N LEU A 46 -5.67 -0.21 28.76
CA LEU A 46 -6.46 0.40 29.83
C LEU A 46 -6.10 -0.23 31.19
N PRO A 47 -5.86 0.59 32.25
CA PRO A 47 -5.71 2.04 32.23
C PRO A 47 -4.45 2.48 31.46
N ARG A 48 -4.47 3.69 30.89
CA ARG A 48 -3.29 4.24 30.21
C ARG A 48 -2.23 4.62 31.23
N GLY A 49 -1.10 3.89 31.25
CA GLY A 49 -0.02 4.12 32.23
C GLY A 49 0.60 5.52 32.18
N SER A 50 0.86 6.05 30.97
CA SER A 50 1.38 7.42 30.78
C SER A 50 0.89 8.04 29.48
N LYS A 51 0.82 9.38 29.44
CA LYS A 51 0.53 10.14 28.21
C LYS A 51 1.62 9.97 27.13
N MET A 52 2.84 9.61 27.52
CA MET A 52 3.94 9.32 26.59
C MET A 52 3.86 7.93 25.95
N LEU A 53 3.20 6.97 26.61
CA LEU A 53 3.08 5.61 26.10
C LEU A 53 2.01 5.52 24.99
N PRO A 54 2.18 4.61 24.00
CA PRO A 54 1.16 4.37 22.99
C PRO A 54 -0.14 3.88 23.65
N THR A 55 -1.28 4.26 23.06
CA THR A 55 -2.61 3.84 23.55
C THR A 55 -3.01 2.46 23.01
N TRP A 56 -2.29 1.98 21.99
CA TRP A 56 -2.51 0.71 21.31
C TRP A 56 -1.21 -0.08 21.34
N GLU A 57 -1.25 -1.28 21.91
CA GLU A 57 -0.17 -2.27 21.91
C GLU A 57 -0.33 -3.21 20.70
N GLY A 58 0.81 -3.54 20.09
CA GLY A 58 1.10 -4.79 19.36
C GLY A 58 0.22 -5.17 18.15
N PRO A 59 0.78 -5.70 17.06
CA PRO A 59 0.02 -6.55 16.16
C PRO A 59 -0.17 -7.93 16.82
N TYR A 60 -1.34 -8.16 17.43
CA TYR A 60 -1.71 -9.47 17.98
C TYR A 60 -2.50 -10.29 16.97
N MET A 61 -2.28 -11.60 16.94
CA MET A 61 -3.13 -12.54 16.19
C MET A 61 -4.35 -12.94 17.01
N VAL A 62 -5.54 -12.88 16.41
CA VAL A 62 -6.76 -13.44 16.99
C VAL A 62 -6.73 -14.96 16.84
N ILE A 63 -6.73 -15.71 17.95
CA ILE A 63 -6.86 -17.18 17.88
C ILE A 63 -8.34 -17.55 17.78
N LEU A 64 -9.13 -17.15 18.78
CA LEU A 64 -10.51 -17.60 18.92
C LEU A 64 -11.40 -16.59 19.63
N ARG A 65 -12.69 -16.65 19.34
CA ARG A 65 -13.74 -15.94 20.05
C ARG A 65 -14.34 -16.85 21.13
N SER A 66 -14.23 -16.45 22.39
CA SER A 66 -14.89 -17.09 23.53
C SER A 66 -16.40 -16.93 23.41
N ARG A 67 -17.18 -17.90 23.93
CA ARG A 67 -18.66 -17.84 24.02
C ARG A 67 -19.19 -16.56 24.69
N SER A 68 -18.35 -15.92 25.51
CA SER A 68 -18.61 -14.64 26.19
C SER A 68 -18.36 -13.39 25.33
N GLY A 69 -18.04 -13.51 24.04
CA GLY A 69 -17.78 -12.38 23.13
C GLY A 69 -16.39 -11.72 23.27
N GLY A 70 -15.55 -12.20 24.18
CA GLY A 70 -14.14 -11.82 24.28
C GLY A 70 -13.24 -12.68 23.40
N TYR A 71 -12.16 -12.11 22.90
CA TYR A 71 -11.19 -12.76 22.02
C TYR A 71 -9.95 -13.18 22.80
N VAL A 72 -9.39 -14.35 22.45
CA VAL A 72 -8.05 -14.75 22.88
C VAL A 72 -7.07 -14.26 21.82
N LEU A 73 -6.07 -13.51 22.27
CA LEU A 73 -5.02 -12.94 21.44
C LEU A 73 -3.72 -13.70 21.67
N ARG A 74 -2.87 -13.75 20.65
CA ARG A 74 -1.52 -14.29 20.72
C ARG A 74 -0.51 -13.29 20.16
N ASP A 75 0.62 -13.17 20.84
CA ASP A 75 1.73 -12.33 20.40
C ASP A 75 2.57 -13.03 19.32
N THR A 76 3.45 -12.26 18.69
CA THR A 76 4.56 -12.68 17.84
C THR A 76 5.39 -13.82 18.45
N LEU A 77 5.60 -13.81 19.77
CA LEU A 77 6.35 -14.84 20.52
C LEU A 77 5.54 -16.12 20.82
N ASN A 78 4.40 -16.35 20.15
CA ASN A 78 3.50 -17.50 20.37
C ASN A 78 2.82 -17.52 21.76
N GLU A 79 3.05 -16.53 22.62
CA GLU A 79 2.40 -16.46 23.94
C GLU A 79 0.93 -16.01 23.81
N GLU A 80 0.02 -16.76 24.44
CA GLU A 80 -1.41 -16.43 24.49
C GLU A 80 -1.71 -15.50 25.66
N LEU A 81 -2.45 -14.41 25.41
CA LEU A 81 -2.86 -13.49 26.46
C LEU A 81 -3.90 -14.17 27.37
N VAL A 82 -3.51 -14.35 28.64
CA VAL A 82 -4.34 -14.90 29.73
C VAL A 82 -5.69 -14.19 29.84
N HIS A 83 -5.75 -12.89 29.53
CA HIS A 83 -6.95 -12.07 29.60
C HIS A 83 -7.65 -11.95 28.25
N LYS A 84 -8.91 -12.39 28.20
CA LYS A 84 -9.78 -12.25 27.03
C LYS A 84 -10.13 -10.78 26.77
N VAL A 85 -9.85 -10.30 25.57
CA VAL A 85 -10.01 -8.89 25.19
C VAL A 85 -11.37 -8.69 24.49
N PRO A 86 -12.23 -7.74 24.93
CA PRO A 86 -13.49 -7.45 24.26
C PRO A 86 -13.28 -6.73 22.93
N ALA A 87 -14.21 -6.89 21.99
CA ALA A 87 -14.13 -6.31 20.64
C ALA A 87 -13.87 -4.79 20.59
N SER A 88 -14.32 -4.05 21.61
CA SER A 88 -14.14 -2.60 21.76
C SER A 88 -12.70 -2.17 22.05
N GLN A 89 -11.88 -3.06 22.61
CA GLN A 89 -10.46 -2.85 22.87
C GLN A 89 -9.59 -3.37 21.72
N LEU A 90 -10.20 -3.87 20.64
CA LEU A 90 -9.50 -4.35 19.46
C LEU A 90 -9.65 -3.37 18.30
N ARG A 91 -8.64 -3.32 17.44
CA ARG A 91 -8.72 -2.67 16.13
C ARG A 91 -8.11 -3.58 15.09
N LEU A 92 -8.90 -3.95 14.08
CA LEU A 92 -8.39 -4.68 12.92
C LEU A 92 -7.28 -3.88 12.23
N VAL A 93 -6.16 -4.54 11.98
CA VAL A 93 -5.04 -4.07 11.16
C VAL A 93 -5.10 -4.75 9.79
N SER A 94 -5.24 -6.08 9.75
CA SER A 94 -5.43 -6.86 8.52
C SER A 94 -6.33 -8.07 8.74
N TYR A 95 -7.12 -8.41 7.72
CA TYR A 95 -7.89 -9.65 7.67
C TYR A 95 -6.98 -10.87 7.45
N GLU A 96 -5.97 -10.72 6.59
CA GLU A 96 -4.95 -11.73 6.33
C GLU A 96 -3.86 -11.67 7.41
N GLY A 97 -3.62 -12.79 8.09
CA GLY A 97 -2.63 -12.91 9.17
C GLY A 97 -1.20 -13.08 8.68
N THR A 98 -0.70 -12.23 7.78
CA THR A 98 0.66 -12.39 7.20
C THR A 98 1.78 -11.87 8.10
N LEU A 99 1.65 -12.05 9.43
CA LEU A 99 2.78 -12.16 10.35
C LEU A 99 3.06 -13.65 10.59
N SER A 100 3.20 -14.41 9.49
CA SER A 100 3.78 -15.75 9.59
C SER A 100 5.21 -15.61 10.09
N PRO A 101 5.73 -16.52 10.93
CA PRO A 101 7.19 -16.60 11.17
C PRO A 101 7.99 -16.76 9.86
N ASP A 102 7.35 -17.19 8.76
CA ASP A 102 7.95 -17.29 7.43
C ASP A 102 7.91 -15.98 6.61
N SER A 103 7.44 -14.87 7.19
CA SER A 103 7.46 -13.55 6.54
C SER A 103 8.75 -12.80 6.89
N PHE A 104 9.58 -12.53 5.88
CA PHE A 104 10.89 -11.89 6.02
C PHE A 104 10.90 -10.48 5.41
N GLU A 105 11.73 -9.58 5.95
CA GLU A 105 11.87 -8.23 5.41
C GLU A 105 12.66 -8.25 4.09
N VAL A 106 12.06 -7.74 3.02
CA VAL A 106 12.70 -7.56 1.71
C VAL A 106 13.64 -6.36 1.77
N ASP A 107 14.88 -6.54 1.32
CA ASP A 107 15.81 -5.43 1.09
C ASP A 107 15.57 -4.85 -0.31
N HIS A 108 15.80 -5.64 -1.37
CA HIS A 108 15.53 -5.21 -2.74
C HIS A 108 15.27 -6.40 -3.69
N VAL A 109 14.73 -6.08 -4.88
CA VAL A 109 14.56 -7.05 -5.98
C VAL A 109 15.84 -7.10 -6.81
N VAL A 110 16.45 -8.27 -6.94
CA VAL A 110 17.67 -8.49 -7.74
C VAL A 110 17.32 -8.73 -9.21
N SER A 111 16.34 -9.59 -9.46
CA SER A 111 15.96 -10.05 -10.79
C SER A 111 14.47 -10.35 -10.91
N HIS A 112 13.99 -10.57 -12.13
CA HIS A 112 12.63 -11.09 -12.38
C HIS A 112 12.65 -12.07 -13.55
N ARG A 113 11.69 -12.99 -13.57
CA ARG A 113 11.43 -13.93 -14.67
C ARG A 113 9.93 -14.13 -14.88
N GLY A 114 9.57 -14.73 -16.01
CA GLY A 114 8.18 -15.06 -16.35
C GLY A 114 7.40 -13.97 -17.08
N ASN A 115 6.17 -14.32 -17.45
CA ASN A 115 5.27 -13.49 -18.25
C ASN A 115 4.57 -12.43 -17.38
N PRO A 116 4.19 -11.26 -17.93
CA PRO A 116 3.39 -10.27 -17.20
C PRO A 116 2.12 -10.90 -16.60
N GLY A 117 1.87 -10.69 -15.30
CA GLY A 117 0.76 -11.28 -14.54
C GLY A 117 1.03 -12.68 -13.95
N ARG A 118 2.19 -13.28 -14.26
CA ARG A 118 2.77 -14.45 -13.57
C ARG A 118 4.29 -14.27 -13.46
N ARG A 119 4.71 -13.12 -12.93
CA ARG A 119 6.13 -12.84 -12.69
C ARG A 119 6.56 -13.40 -11.35
N GLU A 120 7.78 -13.91 -11.35
CA GLU A 120 8.53 -14.25 -10.15
C GLU A 120 9.69 -13.27 -10.04
N TYR A 121 9.94 -12.79 -8.83
CA TYR A 121 11.00 -11.85 -8.51
C TYR A 121 12.04 -12.56 -7.62
N LEU A 122 13.32 -12.35 -7.91
CA LEU A 122 14.41 -12.82 -7.06
C LEU A 122 14.61 -11.77 -5.95
N ILE A 123 14.28 -12.16 -4.73
CA ILE A 123 14.28 -11.30 -3.55
C ILE A 123 15.61 -11.43 -2.82
N ARG A 124 16.26 -10.28 -2.54
CA ARG A 124 17.30 -10.17 -1.51
C ARG A 124 16.61 -9.96 -0.17
N TRP A 125 16.82 -10.87 0.76
CA TRP A 125 16.35 -10.75 2.13
C TRP A 125 17.28 -9.86 2.96
N LYS A 126 16.70 -9.01 3.81
CA LYS A 126 17.46 -8.08 4.63
C LYS A 126 18.17 -8.81 5.77
N GLY A 127 19.50 -8.67 5.82
CA GLY A 127 20.34 -9.32 6.83
C GLY A 127 20.84 -10.73 6.47
N PHE A 128 20.50 -11.23 5.27
CA PHE A 128 20.94 -12.52 4.74
C PHE A 128 21.94 -12.35 3.58
N SER A 129 22.61 -13.43 3.15
CA SER A 129 23.57 -13.37 2.05
C SER A 129 22.88 -13.46 0.68
N ALA A 130 23.68 -13.45 -0.39
CA ALA A 130 23.18 -13.72 -1.74
C ALA A 130 22.79 -15.19 -1.97
N ASP A 131 23.16 -16.09 -1.06
CA ASP A 131 22.94 -17.53 -1.17
C ASP A 131 21.52 -17.92 -0.71
N ASP A 132 20.91 -17.08 0.13
CA ASP A 132 19.52 -17.21 0.61
C ASP A 132 18.49 -16.59 -0.37
N ASP A 133 18.96 -15.96 -1.47
CA ASP A 133 18.11 -15.28 -2.46
C ASP A 133 17.08 -16.23 -3.08
N SER A 134 15.80 -15.89 -2.89
CA SER A 134 14.68 -16.78 -3.22
C SER A 134 13.78 -16.20 -4.30
N TRP A 135 13.25 -17.06 -5.18
CA TRP A 135 12.27 -16.68 -6.20
C TRP A 135 10.87 -16.67 -5.60
N VAL A 136 10.27 -15.48 -5.50
CA VAL A 136 8.96 -15.25 -4.88
C VAL A 136 7.95 -14.77 -5.93
N GLY A 137 6.71 -15.25 -5.85
CA GLY A 137 5.65 -14.84 -6.78
C GLY A 137 5.17 -13.41 -6.54
N GLU A 138 4.72 -12.72 -7.59
CA GLU A 138 4.16 -11.36 -7.51
C GLU A 138 2.99 -11.21 -6.53
N ARG A 139 2.33 -12.32 -6.14
CA ARG A 139 1.21 -12.34 -5.18
C ARG A 139 1.65 -12.41 -3.71
N ASP A 140 2.85 -12.90 -3.47
CA ASP A 140 3.37 -13.18 -2.12
C ASP A 140 4.25 -12.02 -1.61
N ILE A 141 4.49 -11.00 -2.46
CA ILE A 141 5.26 -9.81 -2.15
C ILE A 141 4.32 -8.69 -1.71
N ASN A 142 4.17 -8.51 -0.40
CA ASN A 142 3.32 -7.45 0.16
C ASN A 142 3.88 -6.03 -0.10
N THR A 143 5.20 -5.88 -0.26
CA THR A 143 5.85 -4.58 -0.43
C THR A 143 5.96 -4.17 -1.90
N LEU A 144 4.89 -3.57 -2.43
CA LEU A 144 4.84 -3.04 -3.81
C LEU A 144 5.91 -1.96 -4.11
N GLY A 145 6.46 -1.30 -3.08
CA GLY A 145 7.51 -0.29 -3.22
C GLY A 145 8.78 -0.84 -3.88
N CYS A 146 9.30 -1.97 -3.39
CA CYS A 146 10.52 -2.60 -3.89
C CYS A 146 10.41 -3.02 -5.36
N ILE A 147 9.23 -3.51 -5.78
CA ILE A 147 8.93 -3.83 -7.19
C ILE A 147 8.94 -2.56 -8.04
N THR A 148 8.34 -1.47 -7.55
CA THR A 148 8.27 -0.19 -8.27
C THR A 148 9.67 0.39 -8.53
N GLU A 149 10.49 0.49 -7.48
CA GLU A 149 11.87 0.99 -7.56
C GLU A 149 12.72 0.18 -8.55
N TYR A 150 12.61 -1.15 -8.51
CA TYR A 150 13.28 -2.05 -9.44
C TYR A 150 12.93 -1.77 -10.91
N TRP A 151 11.65 -1.53 -11.21
CA TRP A 151 11.21 -1.17 -12.55
C TRP A 151 11.63 0.25 -12.94
N ASP A 152 11.69 1.19 -12.01
CA ASP A 152 12.14 2.57 -12.26
C ASP A 152 13.61 2.63 -12.67
N VAL A 153 14.50 2.00 -11.90
CA VAL A 153 15.92 1.88 -12.23
C VAL A 153 16.11 1.22 -13.60
N ARG A 154 15.32 0.17 -13.91
CA ARG A 154 15.43 -0.56 -15.17
C ARG A 154 14.85 0.18 -16.38
N ARG A 155 13.82 1.02 -16.19
CA ARG A 155 13.32 1.97 -17.21
C ARG A 155 14.36 3.06 -17.51
N GLY A 156 15.02 3.58 -16.48
CA GLY A 156 16.15 4.51 -16.64
C GLY A 156 17.30 3.91 -17.44
N LYS A 157 17.76 2.71 -17.05
CA LYS A 157 18.86 1.99 -17.74
C LYS A 157 18.56 1.73 -19.22
N LYS A 158 17.38 1.21 -19.58
CA LYS A 158 16.98 1.01 -20.98
C LYS A 158 17.04 2.29 -21.82
N THR A 159 16.67 3.42 -21.24
CA THR A 159 16.69 4.72 -21.94
C THR A 159 18.12 5.18 -22.22
N ALA A 160 19.05 4.98 -21.29
CA ALA A 160 20.47 5.28 -21.48
C ALA A 160 21.11 4.35 -22.52
N GLU A 161 20.83 3.05 -22.46
CA GLU A 161 21.42 2.03 -23.34
C GLU A 161 21.00 2.24 -24.81
N ALA A 162 19.73 2.60 -25.05
CA ALA A 162 19.23 2.97 -26.38
C ALA A 162 19.92 4.21 -26.98
N GLN A 163 20.25 5.21 -26.15
CA GLN A 163 20.97 6.42 -26.60
C GLN A 163 22.46 6.19 -26.89
N VAL A 164 23.06 5.12 -26.35
CA VAL A 164 24.44 4.72 -26.67
C VAL A 164 24.48 3.93 -27.97
N ALA A 165 23.49 3.05 -28.21
CA ALA A 165 23.39 2.28 -29.45
C ALA A 165 23.21 3.16 -30.70
N ASP A 166 22.37 4.20 -30.62
CA ASP A 166 22.10 5.16 -31.71
C ASP A 166 23.37 5.95 -32.16
N ARG A 167 24.36 6.10 -31.27
CA ARG A 167 25.63 6.79 -31.57
C ARG A 167 26.70 5.89 -32.18
N GLY A 168 26.42 4.59 -32.33
CA GLY A 168 27.41 3.58 -32.72
C GLY A 168 27.52 3.29 -34.23
N ASP A 169 26.50 3.62 -35.03
CA ASP A 169 26.47 3.27 -36.46
C ASP A 169 26.20 4.51 -37.34
N SER A 170 27.21 4.88 -38.12
CA SER A 170 27.09 5.87 -39.20
C SER A 170 28.15 5.55 -40.28
N PRO A 171 27.76 4.94 -41.41
CA PRO A 171 28.71 4.44 -42.40
C PRO A 171 29.40 5.58 -43.16
N ARG A 172 30.72 5.68 -42.95
CA ARG A 172 31.57 6.76 -43.47
C ARG A 172 31.87 6.62 -44.97
N ALA A 173 31.00 7.12 -45.85
CA ALA A 173 31.34 7.25 -47.28
C ALA A 173 30.56 8.35 -48.04
N ARG A 174 31.25 9.46 -48.38
CA ARG A 174 31.57 9.82 -49.80
C ARG A 174 32.40 11.11 -49.92
N LYS A 175 33.15 11.18 -51.04
CA LYS A 175 34.12 12.23 -51.41
C LYS A 175 33.46 13.50 -51.95
N ARG A 176 34.05 14.67 -51.65
CA ARG A 176 34.48 15.76 -52.58
C ARG A 176 34.94 16.96 -51.71
N ALA A 177 36.21 17.36 -51.80
CA ALA A 177 36.80 18.32 -52.75
C ALA A 177 36.74 19.76 -52.19
N ALA A 178 37.87 20.46 -52.21
CA ALA A 178 38.07 21.76 -51.54
C ALA A 178 37.45 22.93 -52.32
N VAL A 179 37.23 24.06 -51.61
CA VAL A 179 37.75 25.42 -51.91
C VAL A 179 37.26 26.41 -50.82
N GLU A 180 38.15 27.28 -50.37
CA GLU A 180 37.98 28.47 -49.52
C GLU A 180 38.64 29.65 -50.28
N PRO A 181 38.49 30.94 -49.89
CA PRO A 181 37.32 31.64 -49.32
C PRO A 181 37.04 32.99 -50.05
N ALA A 182 36.00 33.74 -49.61
CA ALA A 182 35.92 35.22 -49.52
C ALA A 182 34.47 35.73 -49.72
N GLY A 183 34.02 36.71 -48.92
CA GLY A 183 32.72 37.37 -49.09
C GLY A 183 32.30 38.25 -47.91
N LEU A 184 32.56 39.56 -48.01
CA LEU A 184 32.31 40.59 -46.99
C LEU A 184 30.83 41.07 -46.97
N ALA A 185 30.41 41.69 -45.85
CA ALA A 185 29.20 42.52 -45.65
C ALA A 185 27.83 41.77 -45.55
N ALA A 186 26.82 42.20 -44.77
CA ALA A 186 26.69 43.29 -43.78
C ALA A 186 25.57 42.97 -42.74
N ARG A 187 25.46 43.80 -41.68
CA ARG A 187 24.29 43.96 -40.77
C ARG A 187 23.78 45.42 -40.91
N PRO A 188 22.68 45.88 -40.26
CA PRO A 188 21.59 45.21 -39.52
C PRO A 188 20.26 45.41 -40.35
N PRO A 189 19.08 45.93 -39.91
CA PRO A 189 18.44 46.04 -38.58
C PRO A 189 16.92 45.68 -38.50
N VAL A 190 16.40 45.56 -37.25
CA VAL A 190 15.15 46.16 -36.66
C VAL A 190 13.83 46.11 -37.52
N THR A 191 12.68 45.59 -37.04
CA THR A 191 11.91 45.99 -35.82
C THR A 191 10.85 44.95 -35.43
N GLN A 192 10.38 45.00 -34.17
CA GLN A 192 9.11 44.40 -33.72
C GLN A 192 7.89 45.19 -34.25
N ALA A 193 6.74 44.53 -34.41
CA ALA A 193 5.43 45.20 -34.34
C ALA A 193 4.32 44.21 -33.93
N ALA A 194 3.41 44.65 -33.06
CA ALA A 194 2.31 43.85 -32.54
C ALA A 194 0.94 44.29 -33.10
N SER A 195 -0.01 43.35 -33.22
CA SER A 195 -1.46 43.64 -33.23
C SER A 195 -2.21 42.34 -32.87
N LYS A 196 -2.86 42.19 -31.71
CA LYS A 196 -4.13 42.78 -31.21
C LYS A 196 -5.40 42.34 -31.97
N ARG A 197 -6.31 41.69 -31.20
CA ARG A 197 -7.75 41.45 -31.46
C ARG A 197 -8.00 40.36 -32.54
N THR A 198 -9.13 39.63 -32.58
CA THR A 198 -10.48 39.90 -32.06
C THR A 198 -11.20 38.72 -31.40
N ARG A 199 -12.12 39.10 -30.50
CA ARG A 199 -13.18 38.32 -29.81
C ARG A 199 -14.29 37.81 -30.75
N GLY A 200 -14.80 36.61 -30.51
CA GLY A 200 -16.08 36.07 -31.01
C GLY A 200 -16.23 34.62 -30.52
N SER A 201 -17.14 34.22 -29.64
CA SER A 201 -18.57 34.51 -29.46
C SER A 201 -19.47 33.90 -30.54
N ARG A 202 -19.93 32.66 -30.27
CA ARG A 202 -21.10 31.92 -30.78
C ARG A 202 -20.85 30.43 -30.46
N ARG A 203 -21.84 29.62 -30.06
CA ARG A 203 -23.27 29.90 -29.84
C ARG A 203 -23.81 28.93 -28.79
#